data_AF-A0A142INR3-F1
#
_entry.id   AF-A0A142INR3-F1
#
_cell.length_a   1.000
_cell.length_b   1.000
_cell.length_c   1.000
_cell.angle_alpha   90.00
_cell.angle_beta   90.00
_cell.angle_gamma   90.00
#
_symmetry.space_group_name_H-M   'P 1'
#
loop_
_entity.id
_entity.type
_entity.pdbx_description
1 polymer ?
#
loop_
_entity_poly.entity_id
_entity_poly.type
_entity_poly.pdbx_seq_one_letter_code
_entity_poly.pdbx_strand_id
1 'polypeptide(L)'
;MYLLGEQPAYADQLIQRLQSIPMQLLEGLQPSGSPLRLEQVEDLAKILPGNQLYIIENGLLHAQVDDRPLFYLQEGDLVGLRQGIDLPSCRYSSEEQLTLVPYSRSEVFKHIYGSEQRQELFIQYLIGHTALLSDALARLKQPEIRPATGFQHFAAGEELIHQGDDADHVFVIIEGHAEAWVDGQKVGDVQKDEIFGAMAVFTREKRSATVIASEPCTVMVIPKDQFLSLMQSNPRIAHSLIESMARRIDLMNKEVTQLRAQLQPA
;
A
#
# COMPACT_ATOMS: atom_id res chain seq x y z
N MET A 1 -4.10 -4.45 22.04
CA MET A 1 -3.61 -3.83 20.78
C MET A 1 -4.77 -3.66 19.81
N TYR A 2 -5.02 -2.46 19.30
CA TYR A 2 -6.03 -2.19 18.25
C TYR A 2 -5.39 -1.68 16.95
N LEU A 3 -5.88 -2.17 15.82
CA LEU A 3 -5.42 -1.77 14.49
C LEU A 3 -6.20 -0.53 13.99
N LEU A 4 -5.57 0.24 13.11
CA LEU A 4 -6.19 1.37 12.41
C LEU A 4 -7.04 0.89 11.24
N GLY A 5 -8.22 1.48 11.05
CA GLY A 5 -9.09 1.24 9.88
C GLY A 5 -10.10 0.10 10.06
N GLU A 6 -10.66 -0.38 8.95
CA GLU A 6 -11.63 -1.48 8.95
C GLU A 6 -10.99 -2.81 9.38
N GLN A 7 -11.56 -3.42 10.42
CA GLN A 7 -11.10 -4.70 10.96
C GLN A 7 -12.04 -5.85 10.55
N PRO A 8 -11.52 -7.07 10.33
CA PRO A 8 -12.36 -8.23 10.07
C PRO A 8 -13.11 -8.67 11.32
N ALA A 9 -14.24 -9.35 11.15
CA ALA A 9 -15.08 -9.81 12.26
C ALA A 9 -14.35 -10.69 13.30
N TYR A 10 -13.26 -11.37 12.91
CA TYR A 10 -12.47 -12.18 13.85
C TYR A 10 -11.47 -11.35 14.66
N ALA A 11 -11.09 -10.15 14.20
CA ALA A 11 -10.07 -9.33 14.86
C ALA A 11 -10.54 -8.87 16.24
N ASP A 12 -11.81 -8.48 16.39
CA ASP A 12 -12.36 -8.08 17.69
C ASP A 12 -12.24 -9.19 18.73
N GLN A 13 -12.61 -10.42 18.35
CA GLN A 13 -12.50 -11.59 19.23
C GLN A 13 -11.05 -11.89 19.60
N LEU A 14 -10.14 -11.76 18.63
CA LEU A 14 -8.71 -11.96 18.87
C LEU A 14 -8.12 -10.88 19.77
N ILE A 15 -8.48 -9.61 19.56
CA ILE A 15 -8.04 -8.47 20.39
C ILE A 15 -8.50 -8.66 21.83
N GLN A 16 -9.78 -8.97 22.04
CA GLN A 16 -10.32 -9.24 23.39
C GLN A 16 -9.59 -10.39 24.07
N ARG A 17 -9.32 -11.49 23.34
CA ARG A 17 -8.53 -12.60 23.88
C ARG A 17 -7.14 -12.15 24.29
N LEU A 18 -6.44 -11.42 23.41
CA LEU A 18 -5.07 -10.95 23.65
C LEU A 18 -4.98 -10.00 24.85
N GLN A 19 -5.95 -9.10 25.04
CA GLN A 19 -5.99 -8.19 26.19
C GLN A 19 -6.06 -8.90 27.54
N SER A 20 -6.68 -10.07 27.59
CA SER A 20 -6.79 -10.85 28.83
C SER A 20 -5.50 -11.58 29.22
N ILE A 21 -4.58 -11.79 28.27
CA ILE A 21 -3.41 -12.65 28.48
C ILE A 21 -2.36 -12.01 29.39
N PRO A 22 -1.96 -10.74 29.25
CA PRO A 22 -0.92 -10.15 30.09
C PRO A 22 -1.22 -10.23 31.59
N MET A 23 -2.48 -10.04 31.99
CA MET A 23 -2.90 -10.23 33.39
C MET A 23 -2.72 -11.67 33.87
N GLN A 24 -3.07 -12.66 33.05
CA GLN A 24 -2.86 -14.09 33.38
C GLN A 24 -1.37 -14.44 33.42
N LEU A 25 -0.56 -13.87 32.53
CA LEU A 25 0.90 -14.07 32.53
C LEU A 25 1.53 -13.56 33.82
N LEU A 26 1.02 -12.45 34.37
CA LEU A 26 1.57 -11.79 35.55
C LEU A 26 0.88 -12.24 36.85
N GLU A 27 -0.13 -13.11 36.78
CA GLU A 27 -0.83 -13.60 37.96
C GLU A 27 0.15 -14.26 38.96
N GLY A 28 0.14 -13.75 40.19
CA GLY A 28 1.04 -14.17 41.27
C GLY A 28 2.41 -13.49 41.28
N LEU A 29 2.74 -12.66 40.29
CA LEU A 29 3.97 -11.87 40.26
C LEU A 29 3.72 -10.46 40.81
N GLN A 30 4.60 -10.00 41.71
CA GLN A 30 4.49 -8.65 42.28
C GLN A 30 5.09 -7.59 41.37
N PRO A 31 4.48 -6.39 41.28
CA PRO A 31 5.09 -5.24 40.64
C PRO A 31 6.46 -4.92 41.25
N SER A 32 7.37 -4.44 40.41
CA SER A 32 8.73 -4.04 40.81
C SER A 32 8.82 -2.64 41.44
N GLY A 33 7.71 -1.89 41.43
CA GLY A 33 7.64 -0.54 41.97
C GLY A 33 6.22 0.04 41.92
N SER A 34 6.09 1.29 42.33
CA SER A 34 4.81 2.02 42.29
C SER A 34 4.40 2.34 40.84
N PRO A 35 3.08 2.40 40.55
CA PRO A 35 2.61 2.80 39.23
C PRO A 35 3.14 4.16 38.80
N LEU A 36 3.65 4.24 37.57
CA LEU A 36 4.09 5.47 36.93
C LEU A 36 2.88 6.17 36.32
N ARG A 37 2.66 7.42 36.70
CA ARG A 37 1.59 8.27 36.14
C ARG A 37 2.21 9.36 35.28
N LEU A 38 1.82 9.40 34.01
CA LEU A 38 2.26 10.38 33.03
C LEU A 38 1.04 11.17 32.56
N GLU A 39 1.13 12.50 32.51
CA GLU A 39 0.04 13.33 31.98
C GLU A 39 -0.03 13.24 30.45
N GLN A 40 1.13 13.35 29.79
CA GLN A 40 1.32 13.16 28.36
C GLN A 40 2.74 12.65 28.11
N VAL A 41 2.96 11.98 26.98
CA VAL A 41 4.28 11.47 26.59
C VAL A 41 4.44 11.47 25.07
N GLU A 42 5.49 12.10 24.56
CA GLU A 42 5.79 12.06 23.11
C GLU A 42 6.53 10.78 22.68
N ASP A 43 7.43 10.28 23.54
CA ASP A 43 8.20 9.08 23.28
C ASP A 43 8.50 8.34 24.57
N LEU A 44 7.69 7.32 24.83
CA LEU A 44 7.77 6.52 26.04
C LEU A 44 9.10 5.77 26.16
N ALA A 45 9.74 5.38 25.05
CA ALA A 45 10.99 4.64 25.08
C ALA A 45 12.16 5.45 25.67
N LYS A 46 12.08 6.79 25.65
CA LYS A 46 13.10 7.67 26.26
C LYS A 46 12.99 7.77 27.78
N ILE A 47 11.83 7.41 28.34
CA ILE A 47 11.52 7.58 29.76
C ILE A 47 11.62 6.25 30.49
N LEU A 48 11.25 5.15 29.82
CA LEU A 48 11.24 3.83 30.45
C LEU A 48 12.63 3.19 30.48
N PRO A 49 13.08 2.65 31.64
CA PRO A 49 14.27 1.82 31.73
C PRO A 49 14.19 0.59 30.83
N GLY A 50 15.30 0.28 30.14
CA GLY A 50 15.43 -0.88 29.25
C GLY A 50 15.48 -2.26 29.93
N ASN A 51 15.14 -2.33 31.22
CA ASN A 51 15.11 -3.56 32.02
C ASN A 51 13.74 -3.82 32.66
N GLN A 52 12.70 -3.08 32.28
CA GLN A 52 11.35 -3.21 32.81
C GLN A 52 10.32 -3.45 31.70
N LEU A 53 9.27 -4.18 32.06
CA LEU A 53 8.03 -4.32 31.32
C LEU A 53 6.93 -3.57 32.07
N TYR A 54 5.88 -3.17 31.36
CA TYR A 54 4.79 -2.40 31.96
C TYR A 54 3.45 -2.93 31.50
N ILE A 55 2.51 -3.01 32.44
CA ILE A 55 1.09 -3.13 32.09
C ILE A 55 0.49 -1.74 32.06
N ILE A 56 -0.31 -1.45 31.03
CA ILE A 56 -1.15 -0.26 31.00
C ILE A 56 -2.32 -0.51 31.95
N GLU A 57 -2.38 0.23 33.04
CA GLU A 57 -3.50 0.22 33.98
C GLU A 57 -4.60 1.19 33.53
N ASN A 58 -4.22 2.32 32.91
CA ASN A 58 -5.16 3.29 32.34
C ASN A 58 -4.47 4.10 31.25
N GLY A 59 -5.22 4.52 30.23
CA GLY A 59 -4.78 5.38 29.13
C GLY A 59 -4.58 4.64 27.81
N LEU A 60 -4.28 5.42 26.77
CA LEU A 60 -4.08 4.96 25.40
C LEU A 60 -2.68 5.33 24.91
N LEU A 61 -1.96 4.38 24.32
CA LEU A 61 -0.66 4.57 23.69
C LEU A 61 -0.75 4.39 22.18
N HIS A 62 -0.23 5.36 21.44
CA HIS A 62 -0.16 5.40 19.99
C HIS A 62 1.22 4.90 19.56
N ALA A 63 1.26 3.77 18.84
CA ALA A 63 2.49 3.25 18.27
C ALA A 63 2.69 3.76 16.84
N GLN A 64 3.87 4.28 16.54
CA GLN A 64 4.21 4.89 15.25
C GLN A 64 5.60 4.45 14.77
N VAL A 65 5.77 4.27 13.46
CA VAL A 65 7.07 4.02 12.81
C VAL A 65 7.22 5.02 11.68
N ASP A 66 8.33 5.76 11.64
CA ASP A 66 8.57 6.85 10.67
C ASP A 66 7.38 7.82 10.54
N ASP A 67 6.85 8.26 11.69
CA ASP A 67 5.66 9.13 11.81
C ASP A 67 4.36 8.57 11.21
N ARG A 68 4.34 7.30 10.81
CA ARG A 68 3.14 6.59 10.37
C ARG A 68 2.52 5.85 11.55
N PRO A 69 1.23 6.09 11.85
CA PRO A 69 0.55 5.38 12.92
C PRO A 69 0.39 3.90 12.54
N LEU A 70 0.62 3.01 13.50
CA LEU A 70 0.64 1.56 13.30
C LEU A 70 -0.52 0.87 14.03
N PHE A 71 -0.59 1.04 15.35
CA PHE A 71 -1.64 0.49 16.21
C PHE A 71 -1.71 1.27 17.52
N TYR A 72 -2.74 0.99 18.32
CA TYR A 72 -2.89 1.49 19.68
C TYR A 72 -2.71 0.38 20.72
N LEU A 73 -2.14 0.71 21.87
CA LEU A 73 -2.14 -0.13 23.07
C LEU A 73 -3.00 0.55 24.14
N GLN A 74 -3.76 -0.22 24.90
CA GLN A 74 -4.63 0.30 25.94
C GLN A 74 -4.55 -0.53 27.22
N GLU A 75 -5.43 -0.24 28.18
CA GLU A 75 -5.58 -1.02 29.41
C GLU A 75 -5.47 -2.54 29.18
N GLY A 76 -4.61 -3.18 29.98
CA GLY A 76 -4.30 -4.61 29.91
C GLY A 76 -3.17 -4.98 28.94
N ASP A 77 -2.75 -4.10 28.03
CA ASP A 77 -1.65 -4.40 27.12
C ASP A 77 -0.27 -4.29 27.79
N LEU A 78 0.66 -5.12 27.33
CA LEU A 78 2.04 -5.16 27.82
C LEU A 78 2.97 -4.30 26.95
N VAL A 79 3.74 -3.42 27.59
CA VAL A 79 4.71 -2.51 26.98
C VAL A 79 6.13 -2.90 27.40
N GLY A 80 7.10 -2.67 26.51
CA GLY A 80 8.52 -2.95 26.76
C GLY A 80 9.04 -4.28 26.21
N LEU A 81 8.19 -5.08 25.54
CA LEU A 81 8.62 -6.35 24.94
C LEU A 81 9.71 -6.19 23.89
N ARG A 82 9.68 -5.09 23.12
CA ARG A 82 10.60 -4.78 22.01
C ARG A 82 12.02 -4.36 22.44
N GLN A 83 12.33 -4.34 23.73
CA GLN A 83 13.67 -3.99 24.25
C GLN A 83 14.70 -5.10 24.02
N GLY A 84 15.98 -4.72 23.84
CA GLY A 84 17.11 -5.64 23.80
C GLY A 84 17.34 -6.36 22.47
N ILE A 85 16.69 -5.90 21.40
CA ILE A 85 16.87 -6.39 20.02
C ILE A 85 17.11 -5.17 19.13
N ASP A 86 18.01 -5.30 18.16
CA ASP A 86 18.24 -4.26 17.14
C ASP A 86 17.05 -4.25 16.16
N LEU A 87 16.01 -3.51 16.52
CA LEU A 87 14.77 -3.36 15.74
C LEU A 87 14.61 -1.89 15.33
N PRO A 88 13.92 -1.63 14.20
CA PRO A 88 13.50 -0.27 13.84
C PRO A 88 12.74 0.40 15.00
N SER A 89 13.01 1.69 15.18
CA SER A 89 12.38 2.49 16.24
C SER A 89 10.86 2.50 16.08
N CYS A 90 10.17 2.13 17.15
CA CYS A 90 8.72 2.23 17.27
C CYS A 90 8.45 3.23 18.39
N ARG A 91 8.01 4.43 18.01
CA ARG A 91 7.71 5.51 18.96
C ARG A 91 6.33 5.25 19.58
N TYR A 92 6.26 5.37 20.89
CA TYR A 92 5.01 5.25 21.66
C TYR A 92 4.68 6.59 22.28
N SER A 93 3.54 7.18 21.91
CA SER A 93 3.10 8.48 22.42
C SER A 93 1.71 8.40 23.05
N SER A 94 1.37 9.32 23.94
CA SER A 94 0.03 9.50 24.49
C SER A 94 -0.23 10.99 24.74
N GLU A 95 -1.41 11.45 24.34
CA GLU A 95 -1.91 12.80 24.62
C GLU A 95 -2.83 12.84 25.85
N GLU A 96 -3.11 11.67 26.43
CA GLU A 96 -3.98 11.49 27.58
C GLU A 96 -3.19 10.97 28.80
N GLN A 97 -3.83 11.02 29.97
CA GLN A 97 -3.23 10.51 31.19
C GLN A 97 -2.99 8.99 31.08
N LEU A 98 -1.74 8.58 31.29
CA LEU A 98 -1.29 7.20 31.19
C LEU A 98 -0.79 6.70 32.55
N THR A 99 -1.28 5.54 32.98
CA THR A 99 -0.80 4.85 34.18
C THR A 99 -0.20 3.50 33.83
N LEU A 100 1.07 3.30 34.20
CA LEU A 100 1.85 2.12 33.88
C LEU A 100 2.34 1.41 35.14
N VAL A 101 2.09 0.11 35.28
CA VAL A 101 2.56 -0.69 36.42
C VAL A 101 3.87 -1.39 36.04
N PRO A 102 4.99 -1.09 36.71
CA PRO A 102 6.31 -1.64 36.34
C PRO A 102 6.53 -3.05 36.86
N TYR A 103 7.05 -3.92 36.00
CA TYR A 103 7.55 -5.25 36.33
C TYR A 103 9.00 -5.42 35.89
N SER A 104 9.80 -6.12 36.68
CA SER A 104 11.17 -6.47 36.29
C SER A 104 11.13 -7.44 35.11
N ARG A 105 11.77 -7.07 34.00
CA ARG A 105 11.77 -7.89 32.78
C ARG A 105 12.31 -9.29 33.05
N SER A 106 13.39 -9.42 33.82
CA SER A 106 13.98 -10.73 34.14
C SER A 106 13.05 -11.60 34.98
N GLU A 107 12.33 -11.01 35.94
CA GLU A 107 11.41 -11.76 36.80
C GLU A 107 10.15 -12.17 36.07
N VAL A 108 9.62 -11.33 35.16
CA VAL A 108 8.50 -11.72 34.28
C VAL A 108 8.87 -12.95 33.46
N PHE A 109 10.04 -12.94 32.81
CA PHE A 109 10.44 -14.09 31.99
C PHE A 109 10.70 -15.34 32.83
N LYS A 110 11.36 -15.23 33.99
CA LYS A 110 11.51 -16.37 34.92
C LYS A 110 10.15 -16.93 35.35
N HIS A 111 9.19 -16.06 35.65
CA HIS A 111 7.84 -16.43 36.06
C HIS A 111 7.06 -17.14 34.95
N ILE A 112 7.20 -16.67 33.71
CA ILE A 112 6.63 -17.32 32.52
C ILE A 112 7.29 -18.69 32.31
N TYR A 113 8.62 -18.77 32.31
CA TYR A 113 9.33 -20.04 32.10
C TYR A 113 9.09 -21.06 33.22
N GLY A 114 8.69 -20.62 34.41
CA GLY A 114 8.33 -21.51 35.52
C GLY A 114 6.99 -22.24 35.37
N SER A 115 6.19 -21.98 34.33
CA SER A 115 4.87 -22.61 34.13
C SER A 115 4.58 -22.88 32.66
N GLU A 116 4.33 -24.14 32.28
CA GLU A 116 3.95 -24.52 30.91
C GLU A 116 2.73 -23.75 30.42
N GLN A 117 1.73 -23.54 31.29
CA GLN A 117 0.54 -22.77 30.96
C GLN A 117 0.88 -21.32 30.60
N ARG A 118 1.78 -20.66 31.35
CA ARG A 118 2.20 -19.28 31.04
C ARG A 118 3.05 -19.20 29.79
N GLN A 119 3.90 -20.21 29.54
CA GLN A 119 4.66 -20.30 28.29
C GLN A 119 3.71 -20.35 27.08
N GLU A 120 2.70 -21.20 27.13
CA GLU A 120 1.69 -21.33 26.08
C GLU A 120 0.90 -20.02 25.90
N LEU A 121 0.46 -19.39 26.99
CA LEU A 121 -0.20 -18.08 26.93
C LEU A 121 0.70 -17.01 26.29
N PHE A 122 1.99 -16.99 26.61
CA PHE A 122 2.92 -16.02 26.05
C PHE A 122 3.12 -16.24 24.55
N ILE A 123 3.23 -17.50 24.11
CA ILE A 123 3.28 -17.86 22.69
C ILE A 123 2.00 -17.41 21.98
N GLN A 124 0.82 -17.70 22.53
CA GLN A 124 -0.46 -17.26 21.98
C GLN A 124 -0.55 -15.72 21.87
N TYR A 125 -0.02 -15.00 22.86
CA TYR A 125 0.05 -13.54 22.85
C TYR A 125 0.88 -13.02 21.67
N LEU A 126 2.10 -13.57 21.49
CA LEU A 126 2.99 -13.17 20.41
C LEU A 126 2.44 -13.54 19.02
N ILE A 127 1.88 -14.75 18.88
CA ILE A 127 1.28 -15.21 17.61
C ILE A 127 0.07 -14.35 17.26
N GLY A 128 -0.81 -14.06 18.21
CA GLY A 128 -2.00 -13.25 17.93
C GLY A 128 -1.66 -11.81 17.54
N HIS A 129 -0.66 -11.19 18.16
CA HIS A 129 -0.14 -9.90 17.69
C HIS A 129 0.42 -9.97 16.26
N THR A 130 1.16 -11.04 15.95
CA THR A 130 1.70 -11.27 14.59
C THR A 130 0.58 -11.43 13.56
N ALA A 131 -0.49 -12.14 13.91
CA ALA A 131 -1.67 -12.32 13.06
C ALA A 131 -2.38 -10.99 12.80
N LEU A 132 -2.60 -10.17 13.84
CA LEU A 132 -3.20 -8.84 13.70
C LEU A 132 -2.35 -7.93 12.78
N LEU A 133 -1.03 -7.89 12.98
CA LEU A 133 -0.14 -7.11 12.12
C LEU A 133 -0.11 -7.62 10.67
N SER A 134 -0.18 -8.93 10.47
CA SER A 134 -0.23 -9.54 9.13
C SER A 134 -1.51 -9.17 8.40
N ASP A 135 -2.65 -9.18 9.09
CA ASP A 135 -3.95 -8.77 8.52
C ASP A 135 -3.98 -7.26 8.22
N ALA A 136 -3.45 -6.42 9.13
CA ALA A 136 -3.28 -5.00 8.89
C ALA A 136 -2.43 -4.74 7.64
N LEU A 137 -1.31 -5.44 7.49
CA LEU A 137 -0.45 -5.34 6.32
C LEU A 137 -1.16 -5.80 5.06
N ALA A 138 -1.93 -6.90 5.10
CA ALA A 138 -2.68 -7.39 3.97
C ALA A 138 -3.74 -6.40 3.47
N ARG A 139 -4.31 -5.59 4.38
CA ARG A 139 -5.28 -4.52 4.03
C ARG A 139 -4.61 -3.24 3.55
N LEU A 140 -3.45 -2.90 4.11
CA LEU A 140 -2.64 -1.75 3.66
C LEU A 140 -1.99 -2.02 2.30
N LYS A 141 -1.60 -3.28 2.03
CA LYS A 141 -1.07 -3.68 0.74
C LYS A 141 -2.21 -3.69 -0.25
N GLN A 142 -2.19 -2.75 -1.19
CA GLN A 142 -3.06 -2.84 -2.36
C GLN A 142 -2.85 -4.22 -2.99
N PRO A 143 -3.92 -4.95 -3.35
CA PRO A 143 -3.78 -6.25 -3.99
C PRO A 143 -2.82 -6.08 -5.15
N GLU A 144 -1.75 -6.88 -5.20
CA GLU A 144 -0.90 -6.94 -6.38
C GLU A 144 -1.79 -7.41 -7.53
N ILE A 145 -2.33 -6.45 -8.29
CA ILE A 145 -2.92 -6.71 -9.58
C ILE A 145 -1.74 -7.06 -10.47
N ARG A 146 -1.37 -8.34 -10.47
CA ARG A 146 -0.64 -8.90 -11.59
C ARG A 146 -1.62 -8.79 -12.74
N PRO A 147 -1.38 -7.89 -13.71
CA PRO A 147 -2.26 -7.87 -14.84
C PRO A 147 -2.20 -9.27 -15.43
N ALA A 148 -3.35 -9.83 -15.78
CA ALA A 148 -3.38 -11.02 -16.63
C ALA A 148 -2.91 -10.55 -18.02
N THR A 149 -1.63 -10.20 -18.13
CA THR A 149 -1.03 -9.64 -19.34
C THR A 149 -0.98 -10.75 -20.37
N GLY A 150 -1.87 -10.69 -21.34
CA GLY A 150 -1.63 -11.34 -22.62
C GLY A 150 -0.60 -10.49 -23.36
N PHE A 151 0.64 -10.99 -23.48
CA PHE A 151 1.52 -10.49 -24.53
C PHE A 151 0.99 -11.05 -25.85
N GLN A 152 0.69 -10.16 -26.78
CA GLN A 152 0.31 -10.51 -28.14
C GLN A 152 1.43 -10.11 -29.09
N HIS A 153 1.66 -10.94 -30.09
CA HIS A 153 2.64 -10.68 -31.13
C HIS A 153 1.88 -10.34 -32.41
N PHE A 154 2.27 -9.25 -33.05
CA PHE A 154 1.70 -8.78 -34.30
C PHE A 154 2.78 -8.75 -35.37
N ALA A 155 2.48 -9.28 -36.55
CA ALA A 155 3.34 -9.13 -37.71
C ALA A 155 3.23 -7.72 -38.31
N ALA A 156 4.22 -7.31 -39.10
CA ALA A 156 4.13 -6.06 -39.85
C ALA A 156 2.90 -6.06 -40.77
N GLY A 157 2.12 -4.98 -40.72
CA GLY A 157 0.87 -4.80 -41.43
C GLY A 157 -0.39 -5.26 -40.70
N GLU A 158 -0.27 -5.89 -39.52
CA GLU A 158 -1.44 -6.30 -38.74
C GLU A 158 -2.04 -5.13 -37.95
N GLU A 159 -3.37 -5.12 -37.83
CA GLU A 159 -4.12 -4.12 -37.06
C GLU A 159 -4.18 -4.51 -35.58
N LEU A 160 -3.73 -3.59 -34.71
CA LEU A 160 -3.83 -3.72 -33.26
C LEU A 160 -5.16 -3.16 -32.73
N ILE A 161 -5.65 -2.10 -33.39
CA ILE A 161 -6.90 -1.40 -33.06
C ILE A 161 -7.55 -1.02 -34.39
N HIS A 162 -8.87 -1.18 -34.49
CA HIS A 162 -9.65 -0.66 -35.59
C HIS A 162 -10.44 0.59 -35.18
N GLN A 163 -10.46 1.62 -36.03
CA GLN A 163 -11.25 2.84 -35.80
C GLN A 163 -12.75 2.51 -35.74
N GLY A 164 -13.45 3.08 -34.76
CA GLY A 164 -14.90 2.87 -34.59
C GLY A 164 -15.28 1.68 -33.70
N ASP A 165 -14.33 0.83 -33.31
CA ASP A 165 -14.57 -0.27 -32.37
C ASP A 165 -14.84 0.23 -30.95
N ASP A 166 -15.45 -0.63 -30.14
CA ASP A 166 -15.58 -0.41 -28.71
C ASP A 166 -14.21 -0.56 -28.01
N ALA A 167 -14.06 0.12 -26.87
CA ALA A 167 -12.81 0.13 -26.11
C ALA A 167 -12.95 -0.57 -24.76
N ASP A 168 -12.53 -1.82 -24.72
CA ASP A 168 -12.49 -2.70 -23.55
C ASP A 168 -11.05 -3.00 -23.06
N HIS A 169 -10.03 -2.62 -23.84
CA HIS A 169 -8.61 -2.81 -23.53
C HIS A 169 -7.75 -1.57 -23.82
N VAL A 170 -6.61 -1.49 -23.15
CA VAL A 170 -5.51 -0.54 -23.39
C VAL A 170 -4.24 -1.34 -23.72
N PHE A 171 -3.36 -0.76 -24.52
CA PHE A 171 -2.20 -1.45 -25.05
C PHE A 171 -0.91 -0.71 -24.72
N VAL A 172 0.19 -1.45 -24.62
CA VAL A 172 1.56 -0.92 -24.48
C VAL A 172 2.48 -1.66 -25.43
N ILE A 173 3.24 -0.95 -26.26
CA ILE A 173 4.27 -1.58 -27.10
C ILE A 173 5.48 -1.90 -26.22
N ILE A 174 5.88 -3.16 -26.19
CA ILE A 174 7.06 -3.65 -25.45
C ILE A 174 8.28 -3.69 -26.38
N GLU A 175 8.02 -4.05 -27.64
CA GLU A 175 9.01 -4.13 -28.70
C GLU A 175 8.30 -3.92 -30.05
N GLY A 176 8.99 -3.29 -31.00
CA GLY A 176 8.47 -2.94 -32.32
C GLY A 176 8.00 -1.49 -32.42
N HIS A 177 7.33 -1.21 -33.53
CA HIS A 177 6.82 0.10 -33.92
C HIS A 177 5.45 -0.02 -34.60
N ALA A 178 4.56 0.93 -34.31
CA ALA A 178 3.24 0.98 -34.92
C ALA A 178 2.87 2.41 -35.35
N GLU A 179 1.89 2.52 -36.23
CA GLU A 179 1.40 3.78 -36.79
C GLU A 179 -0.09 3.93 -36.54
N ALA A 180 -0.52 5.14 -36.21
CA ALA A 180 -1.93 5.48 -36.03
C ALA A 180 -2.47 6.16 -37.29
N TRP A 181 -3.65 5.72 -37.71
CA TRP A 181 -4.33 6.15 -38.93
C TRP A 181 -5.77 6.54 -38.63
N VAL A 182 -6.24 7.64 -39.22
CA VAL A 182 -7.64 8.10 -39.13
C VAL A 182 -8.14 8.32 -40.54
N ASP A 183 -9.24 7.67 -40.90
CA ASP A 183 -9.87 7.80 -42.23
C ASP A 183 -8.88 7.60 -43.39
N GLY A 184 -7.90 6.70 -43.22
CA GLY A 184 -6.87 6.38 -44.21
C GLY A 184 -5.66 7.33 -44.24
N GLN A 185 -5.60 8.32 -43.35
CA GLN A 185 -4.46 9.23 -43.22
C GLN A 185 -3.64 8.92 -41.97
N LYS A 186 -2.31 8.82 -42.11
CA LYS A 186 -1.40 8.65 -40.96
C LYS A 186 -1.44 9.91 -40.10
N VAL A 187 -1.81 9.75 -38.83
CA VAL A 187 -1.90 10.84 -37.83
C VAL A 187 -0.79 10.79 -36.79
N GLY A 188 0.08 9.79 -36.86
CA GLY A 188 1.31 9.75 -36.08
C GLY A 188 1.80 8.34 -35.83
N ASP A 189 2.82 8.29 -35.00
CA ASP A 189 3.54 7.07 -34.64
C ASP A 189 3.18 6.65 -33.20
N VAL A 190 3.36 5.37 -32.89
CA VAL A 190 3.22 4.79 -31.55
C VAL A 190 4.54 4.11 -31.22
N GLN A 191 5.22 4.64 -30.20
CA GLN A 191 6.58 4.23 -29.86
C GLN A 191 6.60 3.09 -28.84
N LYS A 192 7.77 2.46 -28.69
CA LYS A 192 8.04 1.55 -27.58
C LYS A 192 7.78 2.24 -26.23
N ASP A 193 7.23 1.47 -25.30
CA ASP A 193 6.80 1.86 -23.95
C ASP A 193 5.65 2.91 -23.93
N GLU A 194 5.09 3.27 -25.09
CA GLU A 194 3.94 4.16 -25.18
C GLU A 194 2.64 3.41 -24.88
N ILE A 195 1.81 4.00 -24.02
CA ILE A 195 0.44 3.55 -23.75
C ILE A 195 -0.46 4.12 -24.84
N PHE A 196 -1.18 3.26 -25.57
CA PHE A 196 -2.10 3.67 -26.63
C PHE A 196 -3.47 2.98 -26.50
N GLY A 197 -4.46 3.53 -27.21
CA GLY A 197 -5.87 3.11 -27.08
C GLY A 197 -6.55 3.58 -25.78
N ALA A 198 -5.86 4.28 -24.88
CA ALA A 198 -6.41 4.70 -23.59
C ALA A 198 -7.53 5.75 -23.71
N MET A 199 -7.53 6.59 -24.76
CA MET A 199 -8.47 7.71 -24.89
C MET A 199 -9.94 7.26 -24.86
N ALA A 200 -10.29 6.26 -25.68
CA ALA A 200 -11.63 5.71 -25.75
C ALA A 200 -12.11 5.09 -24.43
N VAL A 201 -11.19 4.56 -23.61
CA VAL A 201 -11.51 4.05 -22.27
C VAL A 201 -11.95 5.17 -21.32
N PHE A 202 -11.32 6.36 -21.42
CA PHE A 202 -11.65 7.51 -20.58
C PHE A 202 -12.86 8.30 -21.06
N THR A 203 -12.93 8.58 -22.36
CA THR A 203 -14.04 9.36 -22.94
C THR A 203 -15.33 8.55 -23.06
N ARG A 204 -15.23 7.21 -22.97
CA ARG A 204 -16.32 6.25 -23.25
C ARG A 204 -16.86 6.38 -24.67
N GLU A 205 -16.00 6.84 -25.58
CA GLU A 205 -16.26 6.90 -27.01
C GLU A 205 -15.65 5.68 -27.71
N LYS A 206 -15.96 5.54 -29.00
CA LYS A 206 -15.35 4.52 -29.87
C LYS A 206 -13.87 4.84 -30.13
N ARG A 207 -13.11 3.84 -30.61
CA ARG A 207 -11.72 4.02 -31.04
C ARG A 207 -11.63 5.14 -32.08
N SER A 208 -10.78 6.13 -31.80
CA SER A 208 -10.62 7.32 -32.65
C SER A 208 -9.72 7.11 -33.86
N ALA A 209 -8.94 6.02 -33.89
CA ALA A 209 -7.96 5.73 -34.92
C ALA A 209 -7.73 4.21 -35.04
N THR A 210 -7.35 3.77 -36.23
CA THR A 210 -6.79 2.44 -36.48
C THR A 210 -5.31 2.47 -36.15
N VAL A 211 -4.78 1.44 -35.49
CA VAL A 211 -3.35 1.32 -35.18
C VAL A 211 -2.81 0.07 -35.87
N ILE A 212 -1.76 0.22 -36.68
CA ILE A 212 -1.20 -0.83 -37.52
C ILE A 212 0.27 -1.00 -37.17
N ALA A 213 0.71 -2.25 -36.99
CA ALA A 213 2.12 -2.59 -36.80
C ALA A 213 2.91 -2.24 -38.07
N SER A 214 3.89 -1.35 -38.00
CA SER A 214 4.76 -1.04 -39.15
C SER A 214 5.96 -1.99 -39.22
N GLU A 215 6.31 -2.61 -38.09
CA GLU A 215 7.24 -3.72 -37.96
C GLU A 215 6.70 -4.77 -36.97
N PRO A 216 7.26 -5.99 -36.88
CA PRO A 216 6.80 -6.98 -35.91
C PRO A 216 6.81 -6.42 -34.47
N CYS A 217 5.66 -6.51 -33.80
CA CYS A 217 5.44 -5.90 -32.49
C CYS A 217 5.12 -6.95 -31.42
N THR A 218 5.65 -6.74 -30.22
CA THR A 218 5.21 -7.41 -28.99
C THR A 218 4.44 -6.39 -28.16
N VAL A 219 3.18 -6.67 -27.88
CA VAL A 219 2.24 -5.73 -27.28
C VAL A 219 1.64 -6.33 -26.02
N MET A 220 1.66 -5.58 -24.93
CA MET A 220 0.96 -5.93 -23.72
C MET A 220 -0.48 -5.42 -23.78
N VAL A 221 -1.45 -6.32 -23.64
CA VAL A 221 -2.88 -5.99 -23.60
C VAL A 221 -3.37 -5.95 -22.16
N ILE A 222 -4.01 -4.85 -21.77
CA ILE A 222 -4.51 -4.62 -20.41
C ILE A 222 -6.03 -4.36 -20.47
N PRO A 223 -6.86 -5.18 -19.81
CA PRO A 223 -8.29 -4.90 -19.71
C PRO A 223 -8.58 -3.56 -19.03
N LYS A 224 -9.63 -2.86 -19.49
CA LYS A 224 -10.04 -1.53 -19.02
C LYS A 224 -10.10 -1.43 -17.49
N ASP A 225 -10.78 -2.37 -16.84
CA ASP A 225 -10.97 -2.32 -15.38
C ASP A 225 -9.63 -2.46 -14.65
N GLN A 226 -8.75 -3.34 -15.13
CA GLN A 226 -7.40 -3.49 -14.59
C GLN A 226 -6.56 -2.23 -14.83
N PHE A 227 -6.64 -1.61 -16.01
CA PHE A 227 -5.92 -0.36 -16.30
C PHE A 227 -6.35 0.78 -15.38
N LEU A 228 -7.66 0.95 -15.15
CA LEU A 228 -8.19 1.96 -14.24
C LEU A 228 -7.73 1.72 -12.80
N SER A 229 -7.75 0.47 -12.32
CA SER A 229 -7.22 0.12 -11.00
C SER A 229 -5.70 0.32 -10.89
N LEU A 230 -4.94 0.04 -11.96
CA LEU A 230 -3.49 0.29 -12.02
C LEU A 230 -3.14 1.77 -11.91
N MET A 231 -3.93 2.66 -12.52
CA MET A 231 -3.72 4.10 -12.35
C MET A 231 -3.99 4.58 -10.92
N GLN A 232 -5.00 4.01 -10.24
CA GLN A 232 -5.32 4.37 -8.86
C GLN A 232 -4.24 3.88 -7.87
N SER A 233 -3.68 2.71 -8.13
CA SER A 233 -2.66 2.09 -7.28
C SER A 233 -1.24 2.62 -7.54
N ASN A 234 -0.93 3.01 -8.78
CA ASN A 234 0.39 3.48 -9.17
C ASN A 234 0.32 4.83 -9.91
N PRO A 235 0.43 5.96 -9.19
CA PRO A 235 0.38 7.30 -9.77
C PRO A 235 1.41 7.57 -10.87
N ARG A 236 2.51 6.81 -10.92
CA ARG A 236 3.52 6.96 -12.00
C ARG A 236 2.96 6.59 -13.37
N ILE A 237 2.06 5.60 -13.45
CA ILE A 237 1.44 5.18 -14.72
C ILE A 237 0.59 6.33 -15.27
N ALA A 238 -0.22 6.97 -14.42
CA ALA A 238 -0.99 8.15 -14.78
C ALA A 238 -0.08 9.30 -15.23
N HIS A 239 1.04 9.52 -14.53
CA HIS A 239 2.02 10.54 -14.89
C HIS A 239 2.61 10.31 -16.29
N SER A 240 3.07 9.09 -16.60
CA SER A 240 3.60 8.75 -17.92
C SER A 240 2.57 8.93 -19.05
N LEU A 241 1.30 8.60 -18.78
CA LEU A 241 0.21 8.83 -19.74
C LEU A 241 0.00 10.34 -20.00
N ILE A 242 -0.05 11.14 -18.92
CA ILE A 242 -0.21 12.60 -19.01
C ILE A 242 0.94 13.22 -19.81
N GLU A 243 2.18 12.81 -19.55
CA GLU A 243 3.34 13.28 -20.30
C GLU A 243 3.24 12.93 -21.79
N SER A 244 2.82 11.70 -22.12
CA SER A 244 2.63 11.27 -23.51
C SER A 244 1.57 12.10 -24.22
N MET A 245 0.42 12.31 -23.58
CA MET A 245 -0.64 13.17 -24.10
C MET A 245 -0.17 14.61 -24.29
N ALA A 246 0.57 15.18 -23.33
CA ALA A 246 1.11 16.53 -23.43
C ALA A 246 2.08 16.68 -24.62
N ARG A 247 2.98 15.71 -24.81
CA ARG A 247 3.87 15.67 -25.99
C ARG A 247 3.07 15.64 -27.30
N ARG A 248 2.02 14.82 -27.35
CA ARG A 248 1.20 14.67 -28.57
C ARG A 248 0.39 15.93 -28.89
N ILE A 249 -0.15 16.62 -27.87
CA ILE A 249 -0.81 17.91 -28.03
C ILE A 249 0.16 18.97 -28.55
N ASP A 250 1.39 19.03 -28.04
CA ASP A 250 2.41 19.97 -28.54
C ASP A 250 2.75 19.73 -30.01
N LEU A 251 2.91 18.46 -30.42
CA LEU A 251 3.14 18.09 -31.82
C LEU A 251 1.98 18.50 -32.73
N MET A 252 0.73 18.20 -32.33
CA MET A 252 -0.46 18.60 -33.08
C MET A 252 -0.58 20.13 -33.20
N ASN A 253 -0.28 20.87 -32.14
CA ASN A 253 -0.31 22.34 -32.17
C ASN A 253 0.72 22.92 -33.15
N LYS A 254 1.91 22.33 -33.24
CA LYS A 254 2.94 22.73 -34.22
C LYS A 254 2.47 22.50 -35.66
N GLU A 255 1.89 21.34 -35.92
CA GLU A 255 1.38 20.99 -37.25
C GLU A 255 0.21 21.90 -37.68
N VAL A 256 -0.76 22.13 -36.79
CA VAL A 256 -1.87 23.08 -37.04
C VAL A 256 -1.35 24.49 -37.31
N THR A 257 -0.33 24.93 -36.58
CA THR A 257 0.28 26.26 -36.77
C THR A 257 0.95 26.37 -38.14
N GLN A 258 1.66 25.33 -38.57
CA GLN A 258 2.29 25.29 -39.90
C GLN A 258 1.25 25.29 -41.03
N LEU A 259 0.18 24.49 -40.91
CA LEU A 259 -0.91 24.47 -41.88
C LEU A 259 -1.61 25.83 -41.98
N ARG A 260 -1.87 26.50 -40.84
CA ARG A 260 -2.45 27.85 -40.83
C ARG A 260 -1.53 28.88 -41.48
N ALA A 261 -0.22 28.79 -41.28
CA ALA A 261 0.75 29.67 -41.91
C ALA A 261 0.81 29.50 -43.44
N GLN A 262 0.55 28.29 -43.95
CA GLN A 262 0.50 28.01 -45.38
C GLN A 262 -0.82 28.47 -46.04
N LEU A 263 -1.92 28.55 -45.28
CA LEU A 263 -3.25 28.94 -45.77
C LEU A 263 -3.53 30.45 -45.74
N GLN A 264 -2.64 31.26 -45.17
CA GLN A 264 -2.69 32.73 -45.26
C GLN A 264 -1.75 33.20 -46.39
N PRO A 265 -2.23 33.42 -47.63
CA PRO A 265 -1.43 34.14 -48.61
C PRO A 265 -1.29 35.60 -48.17
N ALA A 266 -0.11 36.18 -48.45
CA ALA A 266 0.21 37.59 -48.19
C ALA A 266 -0.79 38.56 -48.83
#